data_AF-A0A508ZXP5-F1
#
_entry.id   AF-A0A508ZXP5-F1
#
_cell.length_a   1.000
_cell.length_b   1.000
_cell.length_c   1.000
_cell.angle_alpha   90.00
_cell.angle_beta   90.00
_cell.angle_gamma   90.00
#
_symmetry.space_group_name_H-M   'P 1'
#
loop_
_entity.id
_entity.type
_entity.pdbx_description
1 polymer ?
#
loop_
_entity_poly.entity_id
_entity_poly.type
_entity_poly.pdbx_seq_one_letter_code
_entity_poly.pdbx_strand_id
1 'polypeptide(L)'
;MAPKVAVKFSDVKYKKIYLEEIWFLAESIIRRVKQLDEVANTPENGFLIFSMPEITDLILGILSSSANIKKLTNPGRQAKGESAGAFQFRVDRCDFIKNSFPEIDFSGIMDTKLRNTLEHFDEYLDDFMTTVAKGDFPHAYPMTAFNVGLSDRDVFTPHIYPIRMYESKTKTFYNFDNIVSIESIYEVALAIDRKLKDEKLKSIQQKRLLNPNAPTKSMEDSGCAGGLIIPRTLLCDN
;
A
#
# COMPACT_ATOMS: atom_id res chain seq x y z
N MET A 1 -22.50 -35.94 5.37
CA MET A 1 -22.21 -34.56 4.93
C MET A 1 -21.81 -34.63 3.46
N ALA A 2 -22.52 -33.94 2.57
CA ALA A 2 -22.11 -33.87 1.16
C ALA A 2 -20.74 -33.17 1.08
N PRO A 3 -19.79 -33.66 0.27
CA PRO A 3 -18.51 -32.98 0.09
C PRO A 3 -18.80 -31.59 -0.47
N LYS A 4 -18.38 -30.53 0.26
CA LYS A 4 -18.41 -29.17 -0.26
C LYS A 4 -17.55 -29.15 -1.52
N VAL A 5 -18.20 -29.00 -2.68
CA VAL A 5 -17.52 -28.89 -3.97
C VAL A 5 -16.55 -27.71 -3.88
N ALA A 6 -15.28 -27.96 -4.17
CA ALA A 6 -14.28 -26.90 -4.20
C ALA A 6 -14.56 -25.98 -5.38
N VAL A 7 -14.86 -24.71 -5.10
CA VAL A 7 -15.08 -23.67 -6.12
C VAL A 7 -13.74 -23.35 -6.77
N LYS A 8 -13.66 -23.40 -8.10
CA LYS A 8 -12.45 -22.98 -8.84
C LYS A 8 -12.55 -21.51 -9.17
N PHE A 9 -11.40 -20.83 -9.24
CA PHE A 9 -11.37 -19.43 -9.66
C PHE A 9 -11.86 -19.26 -11.10
N SER A 10 -11.70 -20.28 -11.96
CA SER A 10 -12.27 -20.33 -13.32
C SER A 10 -13.76 -20.00 -13.34
N ASP A 11 -14.49 -20.43 -12.31
CA ASP A 11 -15.95 -20.45 -12.25
C ASP A 11 -16.52 -19.10 -11.76
N VAL A 12 -15.66 -18.21 -11.26
CA VAL A 12 -16.04 -16.87 -10.81
C VAL A 12 -16.43 -16.03 -12.03
N LYS A 13 -17.69 -15.61 -12.13
CA LYS A 13 -18.17 -14.78 -13.26
C LYS A 13 -17.55 -13.38 -13.25
N TYR A 14 -17.41 -12.77 -12.07
CA TYR A 14 -17.02 -11.35 -11.93
C TYR A 14 -15.58 -11.14 -11.43
N LYS A 15 -14.60 -11.80 -12.05
CA LYS A 15 -13.16 -11.72 -11.64
C LYS A 15 -12.58 -10.31 -11.72
N LYS A 16 -13.15 -9.45 -12.59
CA LYS A 16 -12.71 -8.06 -12.75
C LYS A 16 -12.78 -7.24 -11.47
N ILE A 17 -13.58 -7.66 -10.47
CA ILE A 17 -13.61 -7.02 -9.15
C ILE A 17 -12.22 -6.96 -8.49
N TYR A 18 -11.35 -7.94 -8.74
CA TYR A 18 -10.00 -7.94 -8.20
C TYR A 18 -9.09 -6.91 -8.89
N LEU A 19 -9.32 -6.60 -10.16
CA LEU A 19 -8.59 -5.55 -10.87
C LEU A 19 -9.04 -4.16 -10.40
N GLU A 20 -10.35 -4.00 -10.15
CA GLU A 20 -10.89 -2.77 -9.56
C GLU A 20 -10.33 -2.52 -8.16
N GLU A 21 -10.28 -3.55 -7.31
CA GLU A 21 -9.70 -3.44 -5.96
C GLU A 21 -8.24 -3.00 -6.01
N ILE A 22 -7.43 -3.62 -6.89
CA ILE A 22 -6.02 -3.24 -7.06
C ILE A 22 -5.89 -1.80 -7.53
N TRP A 23 -6.77 -1.35 -8.43
CA TRP A 23 -6.80 0.04 -8.85
C TRP A 23 -7.10 1.00 -7.72
N PHE A 24 -8.10 0.72 -6.86
CA PHE A 24 -8.40 1.56 -5.71
C PHE A 24 -7.22 1.68 -4.75
N LEU A 25 -6.53 0.57 -4.50
CA LEU A 25 -5.34 0.56 -3.66
C LEU A 25 -4.21 1.37 -4.28
N ALA A 26 -3.97 1.23 -5.59
CA ALA A 26 -2.98 2.01 -6.33
C ALA A 26 -3.31 3.52 -6.35
N GLU A 27 -4.56 3.87 -6.60
CA GLU A 27 -5.03 5.27 -6.58
C GLU A 27 -4.87 5.88 -5.19
N SER A 28 -5.16 5.12 -4.12
CA SER A 28 -4.91 5.55 -2.75
C SER A 28 -3.43 5.80 -2.48
N ILE A 29 -2.52 4.95 -2.99
CA ILE A 29 -1.07 5.17 -2.85
C ILE A 29 -0.68 6.46 -3.57
N ILE A 30 -1.09 6.62 -4.83
CA ILE A 30 -0.75 7.79 -5.66
C ILE A 30 -1.17 9.09 -4.96
N ARG A 31 -2.41 9.17 -4.46
CA ARG A 31 -2.90 10.37 -3.77
C ARG A 31 -2.09 10.68 -2.52
N ARG A 32 -1.80 9.66 -1.69
CA ARG A 32 -1.07 9.85 -0.42
C ARG A 32 0.38 10.22 -0.64
N VAL A 33 1.05 9.68 -1.68
CA VAL A 33 2.42 10.08 -2.02
C VAL A 33 2.47 11.54 -2.46
N LYS A 34 1.50 12.00 -3.27
CA LYS A 34 1.40 13.42 -3.63
C LYS A 34 1.20 14.32 -2.42
N GLN A 35 0.31 13.95 -1.51
CA GLN A 35 0.11 14.67 -0.25
C GLN A 35 1.38 14.65 0.63
N LEU A 36 2.10 13.53 0.65
CA LEU A 36 3.36 13.40 1.39
C LEU A 36 4.42 14.37 0.84
N ASP A 37 4.50 14.51 -0.48
CA ASP A 37 5.42 15.44 -1.14
C ASP A 37 5.09 16.91 -0.83
N GLU A 38 3.81 17.24 -0.65
CA GLU A 38 3.36 18.58 -0.27
C GLU A 38 3.78 18.94 1.17
N VAL A 39 3.68 17.98 2.10
CA VAL A 39 3.97 18.23 3.53
C VAL A 39 5.45 18.00 3.91
N ALA A 40 6.16 17.12 3.19
CA ALA A 40 7.56 16.78 3.45
C ALA A 40 8.49 17.34 2.35
N ASN A 41 8.35 18.63 2.04
CA ASN A 41 9.10 19.24 0.95
C ASN A 41 10.61 19.26 1.24
N THR A 42 11.42 18.91 0.24
CA THR A 42 12.88 18.97 0.35
C THR A 42 13.34 20.39 0.03
N PRO A 43 14.07 21.08 0.92
CA PRO A 43 14.52 22.44 0.65
C PRO A 43 15.55 22.44 -0.47
N GLU A 44 15.58 23.50 -1.29
CA GLU A 44 16.62 23.67 -2.31
C GLU A 44 18.02 23.82 -1.69
N ASN A 45 18.09 24.39 -0.47
CA ASN A 45 19.34 24.60 0.26
C ASN A 45 19.14 24.25 1.75
N GLY A 46 20.15 23.61 2.34
CA GLY A 46 20.16 23.23 3.74
C GLY A 46 19.36 21.96 4.03
N PHE A 47 18.95 21.79 5.28
CA PHE A 47 18.27 20.59 5.77
C PHE A 47 17.01 20.96 6.54
N LEU A 48 16.00 20.09 6.50
CA LEU A 48 14.77 20.21 7.28
C LEU A 48 14.54 18.98 8.15
N ILE A 49 13.95 19.23 9.31
CA ILE A 49 13.41 18.22 10.22
C ILE A 49 11.93 18.49 10.35
N PHE A 50 11.11 17.46 10.13
CA PHE A 50 9.66 17.52 10.21
C PHE A 50 9.21 16.69 11.41
N SER A 51 8.32 17.24 12.24
CA SER A 51 7.64 16.46 13.28
C SER A 51 6.15 16.68 13.14
N MET A 52 5.58 16.08 12.09
CA MET A 52 4.16 16.21 11.75
C MET A 52 3.51 14.83 11.78
N PRO A 53 2.48 14.61 12.61
CA PRO A 53 1.75 13.35 12.65
C PRO A 53 1.23 12.92 11.28
N GLU A 54 0.80 13.89 10.46
CA GLU A 54 0.29 13.67 9.11
C GLU A 54 1.27 12.92 8.20
N ILE A 55 2.59 13.17 8.31
CA ILE A 55 3.61 12.42 7.55
C ILE A 55 3.52 10.93 7.89
N THR A 56 3.41 10.61 9.18
CA THR A 56 3.33 9.22 9.65
C THR A 56 2.02 8.58 9.17
N ASP A 57 0.89 9.29 9.29
CA ASP A 57 -0.41 8.79 8.85
C ASP A 57 -0.46 8.51 7.33
N LEU A 58 0.12 9.42 6.52
CA LEU A 58 0.23 9.25 5.08
C LEU A 58 1.07 8.01 4.73
N ILE A 59 2.23 7.85 5.35
CA ILE A 59 3.12 6.71 5.14
C ILE A 59 2.44 5.41 5.56
N LEU A 60 1.84 5.33 6.75
CA LEU A 60 1.13 4.15 7.20
C LEU A 60 -0.03 3.78 6.25
N GLY A 61 -0.73 4.78 5.71
CA GLY A 61 -1.74 4.59 4.67
C GLY A 61 -1.17 4.01 3.37
N ILE A 62 -0.02 4.51 2.91
CA ILE A 62 0.68 3.98 1.72
C ILE A 62 1.09 2.53 1.94
N LEU A 63 1.70 2.24 3.09
CA LEU A 63 2.19 0.91 3.45
C LEU A 63 1.04 -0.10 3.60
N SER A 64 -0.07 0.32 4.20
CA SER A 64 -1.30 -0.49 4.30
C SER A 64 -1.86 -0.88 2.92
N SER A 65 -2.02 0.09 2.02
CA SER A 65 -2.49 -0.17 0.65
C SER A 65 -1.51 -1.08 -0.12
N SER A 66 -0.21 -0.83 0.02
CA SER A 66 0.86 -1.66 -0.56
C SER A 66 0.75 -3.12 -0.07
N ALA A 67 0.57 -3.33 1.25
CA ALA A 67 0.37 -4.66 1.83
C ALA A 67 -0.82 -5.39 1.20
N ASN A 68 -1.92 -4.68 0.97
CA ASN A 68 -3.13 -5.26 0.41
C ASN A 68 -2.95 -5.63 -1.06
N ILE A 69 -2.24 -4.83 -1.86
CA ILE A 69 -1.87 -5.22 -3.23
C ILE A 69 -1.01 -6.50 -3.18
N LYS A 70 -0.03 -6.58 -2.27
CA LYS A 70 0.80 -7.80 -2.11
C LYS A 70 -0.04 -9.03 -1.79
N LYS A 71 -1.04 -8.93 -0.91
CA LYS A 71 -1.94 -10.06 -0.59
C LYS A 71 -2.76 -10.53 -1.79
N LEU A 72 -3.03 -9.64 -2.75
CA LEU A 72 -3.74 -9.93 -3.98
C LEU A 72 -2.83 -10.52 -5.06
N THR A 73 -1.56 -10.13 -5.12
CA THR A 73 -0.59 -10.54 -6.14
C THR A 73 0.34 -11.67 -5.70
N ASN A 74 0.45 -11.95 -4.40
CA ASN A 74 1.28 -13.01 -3.84
C ASN A 74 0.45 -13.92 -2.92
N PRO A 75 0.29 -15.22 -3.27
CA PRO A 75 -0.48 -16.13 -2.43
C PRO A 75 0.26 -16.45 -1.11
N GLY A 76 1.59 -16.32 -1.06
CA GLY A 76 2.38 -16.76 0.08
C GLY A 76 2.25 -18.26 0.33
N ARG A 77 2.47 -18.69 1.58
CA ARG A 77 2.29 -20.09 2.00
C ARG A 77 0.83 -20.36 2.33
N GLN A 78 0.42 -21.63 2.20
CA GLN A 78 -0.88 -22.08 2.70
C GLN A 78 -0.96 -21.83 4.20
N ALA A 79 -2.02 -21.12 4.64
CA ALA A 79 -2.20 -20.78 6.03
C ALA A 79 -2.60 -22.00 6.86
N LYS A 80 -2.28 -22.00 8.16
CA LYS A 80 -2.67 -23.07 9.07
C LYS A 80 -4.20 -23.16 9.12
N GLY A 81 -4.76 -24.31 8.76
CA GLY A 81 -6.21 -24.54 8.69
C GLY A 81 -6.89 -24.11 7.38
N GLU A 82 -6.13 -23.56 6.42
CA GLU A 82 -6.64 -23.28 5.07
C GLU A 82 -6.82 -24.59 4.30
N SER A 83 -7.96 -24.78 3.63
CA SER A 83 -8.18 -25.94 2.77
C SER A 83 -7.35 -25.83 1.49
N ALA A 84 -6.96 -26.96 0.91
CA ALA A 84 -6.22 -26.97 -0.36
C ALA A 84 -6.97 -26.23 -1.48
N GLY A 85 -8.30 -26.35 -1.54
CA GLY A 85 -9.13 -25.63 -2.50
C GLY A 85 -9.14 -24.11 -2.29
N ALA A 86 -9.18 -23.64 -1.04
CA ALA A 86 -9.10 -22.21 -0.74
C ALA A 86 -7.73 -21.63 -1.10
N PHE A 87 -6.66 -22.39 -0.82
CA PHE A 87 -5.30 -22.02 -1.20
C PHE A 87 -5.15 -21.95 -2.73
N GLN A 88 -5.63 -22.97 -3.45
CA GLN A 88 -5.59 -22.97 -4.92
C GLN A 88 -6.38 -21.80 -5.51
N PHE A 89 -7.55 -21.46 -4.97
CA PHE A 89 -8.31 -20.30 -5.39
C PHE A 89 -7.50 -18.99 -5.24
N ARG A 90 -6.74 -18.87 -4.14
CA ARG A 90 -5.83 -17.74 -3.88
C ARG A 90 -4.69 -17.67 -4.90
N VAL A 91 -4.11 -18.82 -5.25
CA VAL A 91 -3.08 -18.94 -6.30
C VAL A 91 -3.65 -18.50 -7.65
N ASP A 92 -4.76 -19.09 -8.08
CA ASP A 92 -5.39 -18.78 -9.37
C ASP A 92 -5.76 -17.29 -9.50
N ARG A 93 -6.25 -16.68 -8.41
CA ARG A 93 -6.53 -15.24 -8.35
C ARG A 93 -5.26 -14.42 -8.53
N CYS A 94 -4.17 -14.77 -7.86
CA CYS A 94 -2.88 -14.09 -8.00
C CYS A 94 -2.36 -14.18 -9.45
N ASP A 95 -2.50 -15.35 -10.07
CA ASP A 95 -2.08 -15.56 -11.46
C ASP A 95 -2.94 -14.74 -12.43
N PHE A 96 -4.27 -14.69 -12.23
CA PHE A 96 -5.15 -13.84 -13.01
C PHE A 96 -4.74 -12.35 -12.95
N ILE A 97 -4.44 -11.85 -11.75
CA ILE A 97 -3.99 -10.48 -11.57
C ILE A 97 -2.65 -10.26 -12.28
N LYS A 98 -1.64 -11.09 -12.01
CA LYS A 98 -0.32 -10.96 -12.63
C LYS A 98 -0.36 -11.03 -14.15
N ASN A 99 -1.18 -11.92 -14.70
CA ASN A 99 -1.40 -12.04 -16.14
C ASN A 99 -2.12 -10.83 -16.74
N SER A 100 -2.82 -10.04 -15.93
CA SER A 100 -3.41 -8.76 -16.35
C SER A 100 -2.37 -7.63 -16.37
N PHE A 101 -1.23 -7.81 -15.68
CA PHE A 101 -0.14 -6.84 -15.54
C PHE A 101 1.23 -7.49 -15.82
N PRO A 102 1.44 -8.15 -16.97
CA PRO A 102 2.67 -8.91 -17.23
C PRO A 102 3.94 -8.05 -17.24
N GLU A 103 3.80 -6.75 -17.51
CA GLU A 103 4.90 -5.78 -17.52
C GLU A 103 5.26 -5.21 -16.15
N ILE A 104 4.44 -5.43 -15.12
CA ILE A 104 4.65 -4.83 -13.80
C ILE A 104 5.44 -5.78 -12.91
N ASP A 105 6.61 -5.32 -12.45
CA ASP A 105 7.31 -6.00 -11.37
C ASP A 105 6.73 -5.58 -10.01
N PHE A 106 6.01 -6.52 -9.38
CA PHE A 106 5.43 -6.33 -8.05
C PHE A 106 6.46 -6.49 -6.91
N SER A 107 7.74 -6.70 -7.21
CA SER A 107 8.81 -6.80 -6.20
C SER A 107 8.94 -5.52 -5.35
N GLY A 108 8.62 -4.36 -5.92
CA GLY A 108 8.63 -3.06 -5.24
C GLY A 108 7.53 -2.87 -4.18
N ILE A 109 6.57 -3.80 -4.08
CA ILE A 109 5.50 -3.75 -3.07
C ILE A 109 6.00 -4.30 -1.73
N MET A 110 5.55 -3.64 -0.65
CA MET A 110 6.05 -3.77 0.73
C MET A 110 6.41 -5.19 1.16
N ASP A 111 7.60 -5.35 1.77
CA ASP A 111 8.02 -6.62 2.34
C ASP A 111 7.15 -7.05 3.54
N THR A 112 6.98 -8.36 3.72
CA THR A 112 6.21 -8.96 4.81
C THR A 112 6.81 -8.59 6.18
N LYS A 113 8.14 -8.42 6.26
CA LYS A 113 8.83 -8.02 7.49
C LYS A 113 8.41 -6.64 7.98
N LEU A 114 8.34 -5.66 7.08
CA LEU A 114 7.93 -4.29 7.46
C LEU A 114 6.48 -4.26 7.94
N ARG A 115 5.59 -5.02 7.30
CA ARG A 115 4.20 -5.12 7.77
C ARG A 115 4.13 -5.60 9.23
N ASN A 116 4.88 -6.65 9.56
CA ASN A 116 4.89 -7.19 10.92
C ASN A 116 5.43 -6.15 11.91
N THR A 117 6.45 -5.39 11.54
CA THR A 117 7.03 -4.35 12.42
C THR A 117 6.13 -3.12 12.59
N LEU A 118 5.12 -2.97 11.74
CA LEU A 118 4.07 -1.96 11.88
C LEU A 118 2.87 -2.49 12.67
N GLU A 119 2.46 -3.75 12.44
CA GLU A 119 1.32 -4.37 13.13
C GLU A 119 1.60 -4.65 14.61
N HIS A 120 2.86 -4.97 14.95
CA HIS A 120 3.32 -5.27 16.30
C HIS A 120 4.30 -4.22 16.82
N PHE A 121 4.12 -2.95 16.41
CA PHE A 121 5.10 -1.90 16.68
C PHE A 121 5.43 -1.72 18.17
N ASP A 122 4.43 -1.91 19.04
CA ASP A 122 4.58 -1.91 20.49
C ASP A 122 5.57 -2.97 20.98
N GLU A 123 5.48 -4.21 20.47
CA GLU A 123 6.44 -5.29 20.80
C GLU A 123 7.87 -4.92 20.38
N TYR A 124 8.04 -4.38 19.17
CA TYR A 124 9.35 -3.92 18.69
C TYR A 124 9.90 -2.75 19.50
N LEU A 125 9.03 -1.85 19.98
CA LEU A 125 9.42 -0.75 20.84
C LEU A 125 9.86 -1.25 22.22
N ASP A 126 9.16 -2.22 22.80
CA ASP A 126 9.53 -2.84 24.09
C ASP A 126 10.89 -3.57 24.01
N ASP A 127 11.14 -4.30 22.92
CA ASP A 127 12.43 -4.94 22.65
C ASP A 127 13.56 -3.92 22.51
N PHE A 128 13.31 -2.83 21.79
CA PHE A 128 14.25 -1.72 21.66
C PHE A 128 14.56 -1.07 23.02
N MET A 129 13.54 -0.73 23.80
CA MET A 129 13.71 -0.12 25.12
C MET A 129 14.45 -1.05 26.08
N THR A 130 14.20 -2.36 25.99
CA THR A 130 14.94 -3.38 26.76
C THR A 130 16.42 -3.42 26.37
N THR A 131 16.74 -3.30 25.08
CA THR A 131 18.12 -3.24 24.56
C THR A 131 18.85 -2.01 25.10
N VAL A 132 18.19 -0.84 25.06
CA VAL A 132 18.74 0.41 25.61
C VAL A 132 18.98 0.29 27.11
N ALA A 133 18.02 -0.25 27.87
CA ALA A 133 18.14 -0.40 29.32
C ALA A 133 19.28 -1.34 29.76
N LYS A 134 19.64 -2.32 28.93
CA LYS A 134 20.78 -3.22 29.15
C LYS A 134 22.14 -2.60 28.82
N GLY A 135 22.15 -1.44 28.14
CA GLY A 135 23.38 -0.83 27.62
C GLY A 135 23.88 -1.48 26.33
N ASP A 136 23.06 -2.30 25.67
CA ASP A 136 23.40 -3.03 24.45
C ASP A 136 23.14 -2.21 23.17
N PHE A 137 22.67 -0.95 23.30
CA PHE A 137 22.39 -0.09 22.16
C PHE A 137 23.69 0.39 21.47
N PRO A 138 23.81 0.29 20.13
CA PRO A 138 25.07 0.56 19.46
C PRO A 138 25.56 1.99 19.65
N HIS A 139 26.80 2.15 20.15
CA HIS A 139 27.46 3.45 20.29
C HIS A 139 27.65 4.22 18.97
N ALA A 140 27.49 3.54 17.83
CA ALA A 140 27.50 4.17 16.51
C ALA A 140 26.37 5.21 16.32
N TYR A 141 25.31 5.12 17.12
CA TYR A 141 24.16 6.03 17.06
C TYR A 141 24.11 6.92 18.32
N PRO A 142 24.50 8.19 18.23
CA PRO A 142 24.43 9.10 19.38
C PRO A 142 23.02 9.57 19.69
N MET A 143 22.09 9.43 18.74
CA MET A 143 20.72 9.92 18.81
C MET A 143 19.75 8.96 18.11
N THR A 144 18.48 9.04 18.48
CA THR A 144 17.39 8.26 17.89
C THR A 144 16.30 9.19 17.35
N ALA A 145 15.69 8.86 16.22
CA ALA A 145 14.52 9.54 15.67
C ALA A 145 13.25 8.69 15.80
N PHE A 146 12.20 9.27 16.37
CA PHE A 146 10.89 8.65 16.50
C PHE A 146 9.79 9.60 16.03
N ASN A 147 9.00 9.15 15.05
CA ASN A 147 7.95 9.95 14.38
C ASN A 147 8.47 11.28 13.83
N VAL A 148 9.63 11.25 13.18
CA VAL A 148 10.29 12.42 12.59
C VAL A 148 10.56 12.19 11.10
N GLY A 149 10.36 13.21 10.29
CA GLY A 149 10.86 13.27 8.93
C GLY A 149 12.16 14.06 8.85
N LEU A 150 13.04 13.71 7.93
CA LEU A 150 14.24 14.45 7.56
C LEU A 150 14.17 14.76 6.07
N SER A 151 14.73 15.90 5.67
CA SER A 151 14.91 16.17 4.25
C SER A 151 15.94 15.22 3.63
N ASP A 152 17.01 14.93 4.37
CA ASP A 152 18.16 14.11 3.97
C ASP A 152 18.72 13.44 5.23
N ARG A 153 19.19 12.20 5.18
CA ARG A 153 19.83 11.58 6.35
C ARG A 153 21.11 12.28 6.79
N ASP A 154 21.75 13.02 5.91
CA ASP A 154 22.98 13.76 6.19
C ASP A 154 22.76 15.03 7.04
N VAL A 155 21.52 15.30 7.52
CA VAL A 155 21.26 16.30 8.56
C VAL A 155 22.15 16.09 9.79
N PHE A 156 22.43 14.82 10.13
CA PHE A 156 23.20 14.43 11.31
C PHE A 156 24.42 13.60 10.92
N THR A 157 25.57 13.87 11.54
CA THR A 157 26.78 13.05 11.41
C THR A 157 27.39 12.85 12.81
N PRO A 158 27.39 11.61 13.37
CA PRO A 158 26.88 10.36 12.79
C PRO A 158 25.36 10.39 12.55
N HIS A 159 24.89 9.54 11.63
CA HIS A 159 23.45 9.38 11.38
C HIS A 159 22.70 8.96 12.65
N ILE A 160 21.45 9.38 12.76
CA ILE A 160 20.56 9.01 13.87
C ILE A 160 19.93 7.63 13.63
N TYR A 161 19.66 6.91 14.71
CA TYR A 161 18.97 5.61 14.64
C TYR A 161 17.46 5.81 14.40
N PRO A 162 16.88 5.24 13.33
CA PRO A 162 15.50 5.55 12.96
C PRO A 162 14.50 4.56 13.57
N ILE A 163 14.01 4.84 14.79
CA ILE A 163 12.91 4.07 15.41
C ILE A 163 11.68 4.12 14.49
N ARG A 164 11.30 5.33 14.08
CA ARG A 164 10.34 5.56 13.01
C ARG A 164 10.63 6.88 12.33
N MET A 165 11.13 6.83 11.11
CA MET A 165 11.66 8.01 10.42
C MET A 165 11.36 7.99 8.93
N TYR A 166 11.09 9.16 8.35
CA TYR A 166 10.97 9.35 6.91
C TYR A 166 12.10 10.24 6.37
N GLU A 167 12.59 9.95 5.18
CA GLU A 167 13.57 10.76 4.46
C GLU A 167 12.98 11.19 3.11
N SER A 168 12.76 12.50 2.92
CA SER A 168 12.04 13.00 1.75
C SER A 168 12.87 12.95 0.46
N LYS A 169 14.17 13.25 0.50
CA LYS A 169 15.05 13.26 -0.68
C LYS A 169 15.05 11.93 -1.43
N THR A 170 15.10 10.82 -0.70
CA THR A 170 15.11 9.46 -1.26
C THR A 170 13.73 8.80 -1.18
N LYS A 171 12.74 9.46 -0.57
CA LYS A 171 11.42 8.93 -0.23
C LYS A 171 11.53 7.58 0.48
N THR A 172 12.43 7.50 1.44
CA THR A 172 12.69 6.26 2.20
C THR A 172 12.04 6.35 3.56
N PHE A 173 11.30 5.30 3.93
CA PHE A 173 10.79 5.15 5.28
C PHE A 173 11.57 4.08 6.04
N TYR A 174 11.87 4.39 7.29
CA TYR A 174 12.66 3.59 8.21
C TYR A 174 11.79 3.27 9.42
N ASN A 175 11.74 2.00 9.80
CA ASN A 175 11.05 1.51 11.00
C ASN A 175 11.98 0.52 11.70
N PHE A 176 12.72 1.03 12.68
CA PHE A 176 13.91 0.38 13.24
C PHE A 176 14.90 0.02 12.12
N ASP A 177 15.35 -1.23 12.08
CA ASP A 177 16.29 -1.73 11.06
C ASP A 177 15.62 -2.03 9.70
N ASN A 178 14.30 -1.84 9.59
CA ASN A 178 13.56 -2.09 8.36
C ASN A 178 13.47 -0.83 7.53
N ILE A 179 13.75 -0.98 6.23
CA ILE A 179 13.81 0.12 5.28
C ILE A 179 12.85 -0.18 4.13
N VAL A 180 12.11 0.83 3.68
CA VAL A 180 11.23 0.73 2.52
C VAL A 180 11.35 1.96 1.63
N SER A 181 11.41 1.70 0.34
CA SER A 181 11.31 2.74 -0.69
C SER A 181 9.84 3.05 -0.94
N ILE A 182 9.39 4.25 -0.53
CA ILE A 182 8.06 4.75 -0.88
C ILE A 182 7.99 5.04 -2.39
N GLU A 183 9.11 5.45 -3.00
CA GLU A 183 9.20 5.67 -4.44
C GLU A 183 8.91 4.38 -5.24
N SER A 184 9.51 3.26 -4.85
CA SER A 184 9.28 1.98 -5.56
C SER A 184 7.82 1.51 -5.42
N ILE A 185 7.17 1.77 -4.28
CA ILE A 185 5.74 1.50 -4.10
C ILE A 185 4.91 2.41 -5.02
N TYR A 186 5.29 3.68 -5.14
CA TYR A 186 4.63 4.66 -5.98
C TYR A 186 4.74 4.32 -7.47
N GLU A 187 5.91 3.90 -7.94
CA GLU A 187 6.14 3.45 -9.32
C GLU A 187 5.23 2.29 -9.72
N VAL A 188 5.09 1.29 -8.85
CA VAL A 188 4.18 0.16 -9.08
C VAL A 188 2.73 0.64 -9.15
N ALA A 189 2.32 1.54 -8.24
CA ALA A 189 0.98 2.10 -8.25
C ALA A 189 0.69 2.90 -9.54
N LEU A 190 1.64 3.69 -10.02
CA LEU A 190 1.54 4.41 -11.29
C LEU A 190 1.43 3.45 -12.48
N ALA A 191 2.19 2.36 -12.50
CA ALA A 191 2.14 1.37 -13.56
C ALA A 191 0.75 0.69 -13.63
N ILE A 192 0.19 0.31 -12.47
CA ILE A 192 -1.16 -0.23 -12.36
C ILE A 192 -2.20 0.78 -12.89
N ASP A 193 -2.13 2.03 -12.41
CA ASP A 193 -3.09 3.07 -12.78
C ASP A 193 -3.04 3.39 -14.28
N ARG A 194 -1.85 3.47 -14.89
CA ARG A 194 -1.68 3.67 -16.35
C ARG A 194 -2.31 2.51 -17.13
N LYS A 195 -1.93 1.27 -16.81
CA LYS A 195 -2.44 0.08 -17.50
C LYS A 195 -3.97 0.02 -17.45
N LEU A 196 -4.54 0.23 -16.26
CA LEU A 196 -6.00 0.19 -16.12
C LEU A 196 -6.70 1.42 -16.68
N LYS A 197 -6.08 2.61 -16.75
CA LYS A 197 -6.66 3.77 -17.43
C LYS A 197 -6.71 3.57 -18.94
N ASP A 198 -5.66 3.00 -19.53
CA ASP A 198 -5.61 2.67 -20.95
C ASP A 198 -6.70 1.64 -21.33
N GLU A 199 -7.03 0.74 -20.41
CA GLU A 199 -8.13 -0.22 -20.57
C GLU A 199 -9.52 0.35 -20.18
N LYS A 200 -9.59 1.20 -19.14
CA LYS A 200 -10.84 1.80 -18.58
C LYS A 200 -11.42 2.92 -19.42
N LEU A 201 -10.64 3.60 -20.27
CA LEU A 201 -11.15 4.59 -21.22
C LEU A 201 -12.19 4.02 -22.19
N LYS A 202 -12.38 2.69 -22.23
CA LYS A 202 -13.44 2.02 -22.99
C LYS A 202 -14.66 1.58 -22.18
N SER A 203 -14.68 1.59 -20.83
CA SER A 203 -15.84 1.03 -20.11
C SER A 203 -16.27 1.58 -18.74
N ILE A 204 -15.46 2.32 -17.96
CA ILE A 204 -15.78 2.52 -16.53
C ILE A 204 -15.93 3.98 -16.06
N GLN A 205 -15.55 4.99 -16.84
CA GLN A 205 -15.71 6.39 -16.42
C GLN A 205 -17.07 7.02 -16.82
N GLN A 206 -18.18 6.32 -16.59
CA GLN A 206 -19.50 6.97 -16.67
C GLN A 206 -19.93 7.44 -15.28
N LYS A 207 -19.77 8.75 -14.99
CA LYS A 207 -20.59 9.43 -13.97
C LYS A 207 -22.06 9.26 -14.41
N ARG A 208 -22.79 8.32 -13.81
CA ARG A 208 -24.23 8.17 -14.05
C ARG A 208 -24.98 8.94 -12.97
N LEU A 209 -25.61 10.06 -13.35
CA LEU A 209 -26.68 10.65 -12.55
C LEU A 209 -27.81 9.62 -12.45
N LEU A 210 -28.02 9.09 -11.25
CA LEU A 210 -29.12 8.16 -10.98
C LEU A 210 -30.50 8.86 -11.01
N ASN A 211 -30.53 10.19 -11.11
CA ASN A 211 -31.74 10.98 -11.31
C ASN A 211 -31.43 12.26 -12.12
N PRO A 212 -31.90 12.40 -13.37
CA PRO A 212 -31.65 13.58 -14.20
C PRO A 212 -32.29 14.88 -13.68
N ASN A 213 -33.17 14.80 -12.66
CA ASN A 213 -33.87 15.95 -12.09
C ASN A 213 -33.23 16.50 -10.80
N ALA A 214 -32.08 15.96 -10.36
CA ALA A 214 -31.36 16.50 -9.20
C ALA A 214 -30.43 17.65 -9.63
N PRO A 215 -30.45 18.83 -8.96
CA PRO A 215 -29.62 19.96 -9.34
C PRO A 215 -28.13 19.61 -9.19
N THR A 216 -27.40 19.66 -10.29
CA THR A 216 -25.94 19.48 -10.32
C THR A 216 -25.26 20.73 -9.77
N LYS A 217 -24.83 20.71 -8.51
CA LYS A 217 -23.80 21.66 -8.05
C LYS A 217 -22.44 21.14 -8.54
N SER A 218 -21.71 21.98 -9.27
CA SER A 218 -20.35 21.73 -9.70
C SER A 218 -19.44 21.59 -8.47
N MET A 219 -19.00 20.36 -8.21
CA MET A 219 -17.79 20.14 -7.40
C MET A 219 -16.63 20.01 -8.39
N GLU A 220 -15.87 21.09 -8.53
CA GLU A 220 -14.60 21.11 -9.24
C GLU A 220 -13.59 20.22 -8.50
N ASP A 221 -12.80 19.48 -9.29
CA ASP A 221 -11.52 18.86 -8.95
C ASP A 221 -11.39 18.11 -7.61
N SER A 222 -12.28 17.15 -7.38
CA SER A 222 -12.04 16.05 -6.44
C SER A 222 -11.92 14.75 -7.20
N GLY A 223 -10.85 13.99 -6.93
CA GLY A 223 -10.55 12.73 -7.60
C GLY A 223 -11.78 11.82 -7.71
N CYS A 224 -12.03 11.30 -8.91
CA CYS A 224 -13.12 10.37 -9.16
C CYS A 224 -12.88 9.06 -8.40
N ALA A 225 -13.40 8.95 -7.18
CA ALA A 225 -13.64 7.66 -6.56
C ALA A 225 -14.71 6.94 -7.39
N GLY A 226 -14.30 6.00 -8.22
CA GLY A 226 -15.22 5.04 -8.79
C GLY A 226 -15.86 4.23 -7.65
N GLY A 227 -17.06 3.74 -7.84
CA GLY A 227 -17.63 2.69 -7.00
C GLY A 227 -18.30 1.71 -7.95
N LEU A 228 -18.10 0.41 -7.74
CA LEU A 228 -18.72 -0.60 -8.59
C LEU A 228 -19.95 -1.17 -7.88
N ILE A 229 -21.13 -0.95 -8.46
CA ILE A 229 -22.36 -1.66 -8.06
C ILE A 229 -22.50 -2.85 -9.00
N ILE A 230 -22.39 -4.06 -8.46
CA ILE A 230 -22.59 -5.30 -9.21
C ILE A 230 -23.99 -5.83 -8.92
N PRO A 231 -24.91 -5.87 -9.92
CA PRO A 231 -26.20 -6.52 -9.76
C PRO A 231 -26.04 -7.97 -9.29
N ARG A 232 -26.89 -8.40 -8.35
CA ARG A 232 -26.88 -9.77 -7.81
C ARG A 232 -26.94 -10.83 -8.92
N THR A 233 -27.63 -10.56 -10.01
CA THR A 233 -27.72 -11.46 -11.18
C THR A 233 -26.35 -11.76 -11.80
N LEU A 234 -25.47 -10.77 -11.87
CA LEU A 234 -24.09 -10.95 -12.35
C LEU A 234 -23.19 -11.72 -11.35
N LEU A 235 -23.62 -11.87 -10.10
CA LEU A 235 -22.91 -12.60 -9.04
C LEU A 235 -23.45 -14.01 -8.80
N CYS A 236 -24.75 -14.22 -8.97
CA CYS A 236 -25.46 -15.36 -8.39
C CYS A 236 -26.35 -16.14 -9.36
N ASP A 237 -26.40 -15.81 -10.65
CA ASP A 237 -27.21 -16.60 -11.57
C ASP A 237 -26.65 -18.02 -11.68
N ASN A 238 -27.48 -19.00 -11.31
CA ASN A 238 -27.27 -20.44 -11.53
C ASN A 238 -27.02 -20.72 -13.02
#